data_AF-A0A4R1GIB7-F1
#
_entry.id   AF-A0A4R1GIB7-F1
#
_cell.length_a   1.000
_cell.length_b   1.000
_cell.length_c   1.000
_cell.angle_alpha   90.00
_cell.angle_beta   90.00
_cell.angle_gamma   90.00
#
_symmetry.space_group_name_H-M   'P 1'
#
loop_
_entity.id
_entity.type
_entity.pdbx_description
1 polymer ?
#
loop_
_entity_poly.entity_id
_entity_poly.type
_entity_poly.pdbx_seq_one_letter_code
_entity_poly.pdbx_strand_id
1 'polypeptide(L)'
;MNLSMNYRDFEKLLYFFEIREKDVKNMLFLGQILLPYEEEFADAFYNNLMKFDDIKEFIPEEKLNKLKTTIREWYRKLFSGKYDSEYFLYLLRVAKVHVEEGIPPHYIIVAMNFVSRFCTRRIARFFSEKAKKFIGQFECESSETEILEDFVLEEVFERMEDLTRSLRKLLALNEDVLVSYYVDSELRMFLESGKFERFTINFSKKFALFVDVAILLGLMLLATFVVVLFGIDISHVFHGDLSHGLIAALGDLLILWTVLELLNSEIRFMLGGELAVSAFVSVALAATIREALVVSLEHDKPIEFKLGIGFLILIQGIVYGIVKWFEIKREKKRGKR
;
A
#
# COMPACT_ATOMS: atom_id res chain seq x y z
N MET A 1 13.66 6.39 9.20
CA MET A 1 13.33 7.42 8.20
C MET A 1 11.89 7.87 8.49
N ASN A 2 11.73 9.02 9.16
CA ASN A 2 10.41 9.57 9.51
C ASN A 2 9.75 10.11 8.24
N LEU A 3 8.97 9.27 7.56
CA LEU A 3 8.15 9.69 6.41
C LEU A 3 6.81 10.29 6.89
N SER A 4 6.84 11.17 7.87
CA SER A 4 5.71 12.10 8.06
C SER A 4 5.98 13.27 7.14
N MET A 5 5.39 13.28 5.94
CA MET A 5 5.36 14.48 5.11
C MET A 5 4.82 15.62 5.97
N ASN A 6 5.67 16.60 6.27
CA ASN A 6 5.26 17.75 7.04
C ASN A 6 4.56 18.72 6.08
N TYR A 7 3.27 18.48 5.85
CA TYR A 7 2.38 19.33 5.03
C TYR A 7 2.32 20.79 5.51
N ARG A 8 3.00 21.18 6.58
CA ARG A 8 3.05 22.56 7.07
C ARG A 8 3.89 23.49 6.21
N ASP A 9 4.62 22.97 5.24
CA ASP A 9 5.52 23.75 4.40
C ASP A 9 4.99 23.85 2.97
N PHE A 10 4.14 24.87 2.74
CA PHE A 10 3.51 25.11 1.45
C PHE A 10 4.52 25.41 0.34
N GLU A 11 5.65 26.05 0.67
CA GLU A 11 6.72 26.33 -0.29
C GLU A 11 7.35 25.05 -0.83
N LYS A 12 7.52 24.03 0.02
CA LYS A 12 7.99 22.71 -0.42
C LYS A 12 7.01 22.02 -1.36
N LEU A 13 5.70 22.16 -1.13
CA LEU A 13 4.69 21.61 -2.05
C LEU A 13 4.78 22.30 -3.42
N LEU A 14 4.84 23.64 -3.45
CA LEU A 14 5.04 24.37 -4.71
C LEU A 14 6.31 23.92 -5.43
N TYR A 15 7.39 23.69 -4.70
CA TYR A 15 8.64 23.14 -5.25
C TYR A 15 8.47 21.73 -5.85
N PHE A 16 7.83 20.79 -5.13
CA PHE A 16 7.62 19.42 -5.61
C PHE A 16 6.74 19.34 -6.85
N PHE A 17 5.72 20.20 -6.94
CA PHE A 17 4.85 20.30 -8.12
C PHE A 17 5.46 21.17 -9.23
N GLU A 18 6.69 21.68 -9.03
CA GLU A 18 7.37 22.61 -9.92
C GLU A 18 6.51 23.80 -10.34
N ILE A 19 5.73 24.35 -9.40
CA ILE A 19 4.89 25.53 -9.63
C ILE A 19 5.79 26.76 -9.52
N ARG A 20 5.97 27.44 -10.65
CA ARG A 20 6.82 28.61 -10.79
C ARG A 20 5.98 29.86 -11.08
N GLU A 21 6.60 31.02 -11.06
CA GLU A 21 5.93 32.29 -11.39
C GLU A 21 5.26 32.27 -12.79
N LYS A 22 5.83 31.53 -13.75
CA LYS A 22 5.21 31.27 -15.07
C LYS A 22 3.84 30.61 -14.93
N ASP A 23 3.71 29.62 -14.06
CA ASP A 23 2.45 28.92 -13.81
C ASP A 23 1.43 29.86 -13.18
N VAL A 24 1.86 30.73 -12.27
CA VAL A 24 0.98 31.76 -11.67
C VAL A 24 0.42 32.71 -12.73
N LYS A 25 1.28 33.21 -13.64
CA LYS A 25 0.87 34.07 -14.76
C LYS A 25 -0.07 33.34 -15.72
N ASN A 26 0.21 32.06 -15.99
CA ASN A 26 -0.64 31.21 -16.82
C ASN A 26 -2.02 31.01 -16.19
N MET A 27 -2.10 30.77 -14.88
CA MET A 27 -3.38 30.61 -14.18
C MET A 27 -4.22 31.90 -14.15
N LEU A 28 -3.58 33.06 -14.02
CA LEU A 28 -4.26 34.37 -14.16
C LEU A 28 -4.84 34.54 -15.57
N PHE A 29 -4.08 34.19 -16.61
CA PHE A 29 -4.56 34.22 -17.99
C PHE A 29 -5.72 33.23 -18.20
N LEU A 30 -5.60 32.02 -17.68
CA LEU A 30 -6.69 31.03 -17.71
C LEU A 30 -7.96 31.55 -17.01
N GLY A 31 -7.83 32.33 -15.94
CA GLY A 31 -8.95 32.99 -15.30
C GLY A 31 -9.77 33.88 -16.25
N GLN A 32 -9.11 34.58 -17.18
CA GLN A 32 -9.80 35.41 -18.18
C GLN A 32 -10.64 34.58 -19.15
N ILE A 33 -10.23 33.34 -19.42
CA ILE A 33 -10.92 32.41 -20.33
C ILE A 33 -12.03 31.65 -19.58
N LEU A 34 -11.76 31.26 -18.33
CA LEU A 34 -12.54 30.24 -17.63
C LEU A 34 -13.56 30.80 -16.63
N LEU A 35 -13.31 31.96 -16.01
CA LEU A 35 -14.26 32.58 -15.08
C LEU A 35 -15.61 32.98 -15.72
N PRO A 36 -15.71 33.34 -17.01
CA PRO A 36 -17.02 33.53 -17.65
C PRO A 36 -17.93 32.29 -17.61
N TYR A 37 -17.37 31.10 -17.42
CA TYR A 37 -18.12 29.83 -17.35
C TYR A 37 -18.43 29.39 -15.90
N GLU A 38 -18.26 30.25 -14.90
CA GLU A 38 -18.37 29.89 -13.48
C GLU A 38 -19.74 29.33 -13.09
N GLU A 39 -20.84 29.91 -13.62
CA GLU A 39 -22.20 29.41 -13.35
C GLU A 39 -22.42 28.04 -13.99
N GLU A 40 -22.06 27.90 -15.28
CA GLU A 40 -22.15 26.62 -16.01
C GLU A 40 -21.28 25.54 -15.35
N PHE A 41 -20.12 25.93 -14.82
CA PHE A 41 -19.22 25.04 -14.10
C PHE A 41 -19.88 24.45 -12.86
N ALA A 42 -20.53 25.27 -12.05
CA ALA A 42 -21.17 24.82 -10.81
C ALA A 42 -22.27 23.78 -11.10
N ASP A 43 -23.08 24.05 -12.12
CA ASP A 43 -24.15 23.14 -12.56
C ASP A 43 -23.57 21.84 -13.14
N ALA A 44 -22.57 21.94 -14.01
CA ALA A 44 -21.96 20.78 -14.63
C ALA A 44 -21.18 19.91 -13.61
N PHE A 45 -20.55 20.53 -12.61
CA PHE A 45 -19.86 19.83 -11.53
C PHE A 45 -20.83 19.01 -10.69
N TYR A 46 -21.94 19.62 -10.28
CA TYR A 46 -23.01 18.94 -9.55
C TYR A 46 -23.59 17.78 -10.36
N ASN A 47 -23.95 18.02 -11.63
CA ASN A 47 -24.50 16.99 -12.52
C ASN A 47 -23.51 15.84 -12.74
N ASN A 48 -22.20 16.10 -12.68
CA ASN A 48 -21.20 15.06 -12.74
C ASN A 48 -21.17 14.19 -11.48
N LEU A 49 -21.30 14.80 -10.30
CA LEU A 49 -21.39 14.06 -9.04
C LEU A 49 -22.66 13.19 -8.98
N MET A 50 -23.81 13.73 -9.38
CA MET A 50 -25.09 13.00 -9.29
C MET A 50 -25.22 11.75 -10.17
N LYS A 51 -24.19 11.43 -10.97
CA LYS A 51 -24.08 10.16 -11.68
C LYS A 51 -23.73 8.98 -10.76
N PHE A 52 -23.21 9.25 -9.57
CA PHE A 52 -22.87 8.24 -8.58
C PHE A 52 -24.02 8.09 -7.60
N ASP A 53 -24.65 6.93 -7.53
CA ASP A 53 -25.83 6.74 -6.69
C ASP A 53 -25.54 6.95 -5.20
N ASP A 54 -24.35 6.54 -4.75
CA ASP A 54 -23.94 6.64 -3.35
C ASP A 54 -23.63 8.10 -2.92
N ILE A 55 -23.32 9.02 -3.86
CA ILE A 55 -22.99 10.41 -3.47
C ILE A 55 -24.21 11.18 -2.94
N LYS A 56 -25.42 10.73 -3.30
CA LYS A 56 -26.68 11.36 -2.91
C LYS A 56 -26.88 11.35 -1.39
N GLU A 57 -26.31 10.37 -0.70
CA GLU A 57 -26.33 10.28 0.75
C GLU A 57 -25.56 11.43 1.42
N PHE A 58 -24.46 11.88 0.80
CA PHE A 58 -23.61 12.95 1.32
C PHE A 58 -24.07 14.35 0.92
N ILE A 59 -24.76 14.47 -0.23
CA ILE A 59 -25.17 15.74 -0.83
C ILE A 59 -26.68 15.74 -1.09
N PRO A 60 -27.51 15.94 -0.04
CA PRO A 60 -28.95 16.10 -0.20
C PRO A 60 -29.28 17.39 -0.96
N GLU A 61 -30.47 17.45 -1.58
CA GLU A 61 -30.91 18.60 -2.38
C GLU A 61 -30.88 19.93 -1.61
N GLU A 62 -31.09 19.91 -0.30
CA GLU A 62 -31.02 21.10 0.55
C GLU A 62 -29.60 21.70 0.63
N LYS A 63 -28.55 20.87 0.51
CA LYS A 63 -27.15 21.32 0.49
C LYS A 63 -26.70 21.77 -0.91
N LEU A 64 -27.51 21.58 -1.95
CA LEU A 64 -27.15 21.84 -3.36
C LEU A 64 -26.75 23.30 -3.60
N ASN A 65 -27.57 24.25 -3.15
CA ASN A 65 -27.31 25.68 -3.36
C ASN A 65 -26.03 26.14 -2.62
N LYS A 66 -25.77 25.56 -1.45
CA LYS A 66 -24.54 25.81 -0.68
C LYS A 66 -23.32 25.20 -1.38
N LEU A 67 -23.44 24.00 -1.92
CA LEU A 67 -22.38 23.35 -2.70
C LEU A 67 -22.03 24.15 -3.95
N LYS A 68 -23.04 24.58 -4.73
CA LYS A 68 -22.82 25.42 -5.91
C LYS A 68 -22.10 26.72 -5.56
N THR A 69 -22.49 27.38 -4.48
CA THR A 69 -21.80 28.61 -4.02
C THR A 69 -20.34 28.33 -3.63
N THR A 70 -20.09 27.29 -2.84
CA THR A 70 -18.74 26.98 -2.34
C THR A 70 -17.79 26.47 -3.43
N ILE A 71 -18.28 25.67 -4.38
CA ILE A 71 -17.44 25.20 -5.50
C ILE A 71 -17.11 26.34 -6.48
N ARG A 72 -18.00 27.32 -6.64
CA ARG A 72 -17.71 28.55 -7.39
C ARG A 72 -16.63 29.39 -6.73
N GLU A 73 -16.68 29.53 -5.40
CA GLU A 73 -15.61 30.20 -4.65
C GLU A 73 -14.27 29.49 -4.80
N TRP A 74 -14.26 28.16 -4.72
CA TRP A 74 -13.07 27.36 -4.98
C TRP A 74 -12.54 27.58 -6.40
N TYR A 75 -13.43 27.57 -7.40
CA TYR A 75 -13.09 27.81 -8.80
C TYR A 75 -12.46 29.19 -9.03
N ARG A 76 -13.03 30.24 -8.42
CA ARG A 76 -12.43 31.58 -8.46
C ARG A 76 -11.05 31.63 -7.83
N LYS A 77 -10.89 30.99 -6.66
CA LYS A 77 -9.60 30.94 -5.96
C LYS A 77 -8.54 30.18 -6.75
N LEU A 78 -8.93 29.13 -7.48
CA LEU A 78 -8.04 28.36 -8.36
C LEU A 78 -7.36 29.27 -9.40
N PHE A 79 -8.06 30.26 -9.95
CA PHE A 79 -7.53 31.19 -10.97
C PHE A 79 -7.11 32.56 -10.40
N SER A 80 -7.01 32.70 -9.08
CA SER A 80 -6.70 33.98 -8.44
C SER A 80 -5.25 34.46 -8.64
N GLY A 81 -4.33 33.56 -8.99
CA GLY A 81 -2.90 33.83 -9.05
C GLY A 81 -2.24 34.12 -7.69
N LYS A 82 -2.97 33.91 -6.58
CA LYS A 82 -2.45 34.07 -5.22
C LYS A 82 -2.37 32.70 -4.55
N TYR A 83 -1.22 32.08 -4.67
CA TYR A 83 -0.92 30.79 -4.05
C TYR A 83 0.12 31.04 -2.95
N ASP A 84 -0.38 31.40 -1.77
CA ASP A 84 0.40 31.64 -0.56
C ASP A 84 -0.11 30.76 0.59
N SER A 85 0.39 31.00 1.80
CA SER A 85 -0.07 30.29 2.99
C SER A 85 -1.56 30.45 3.26
N GLU A 86 -2.20 31.56 2.86
CA GLU A 86 -3.64 31.77 3.02
C GLU A 86 -4.43 30.85 2.09
N TYR A 87 -4.00 30.73 0.84
CA TYR A 87 -4.56 29.76 -0.11
C TYR A 87 -4.43 28.33 0.42
N PHE A 88 -3.27 27.99 0.98
CA PHE A 88 -3.04 26.66 1.56
C PHE A 88 -3.95 26.38 2.76
N LEU A 89 -4.07 27.33 3.69
CA LEU A 89 -5.00 27.21 4.84
C LEU A 89 -6.45 27.11 4.39
N TYR A 90 -6.81 27.76 3.27
CA TYR A 90 -8.11 27.57 2.65
C TYR A 90 -8.30 26.13 2.15
N LEU A 91 -7.33 25.54 1.43
CA LEU A 91 -7.42 24.14 1.00
C LEU A 91 -7.52 23.15 2.17
N LEU A 92 -6.77 23.36 3.25
CA LEU A 92 -6.86 22.54 4.45
C LEU A 92 -8.25 22.61 5.11
N ARG A 93 -8.89 23.79 5.11
CA ARG A 93 -10.28 23.93 5.59
C ARG A 93 -11.25 23.18 4.70
N VAL A 94 -11.07 23.24 3.38
CA VAL A 94 -11.88 22.47 2.44
C VAL A 94 -11.69 20.97 2.68
N ALA A 95 -10.44 20.50 2.82
CA ALA A 95 -10.12 19.10 3.10
C ALA A 95 -10.79 18.61 4.38
N LYS A 96 -10.72 19.41 5.44
CA LYS A 96 -11.34 19.11 6.73
C LYS A 96 -12.85 18.88 6.60
N VAL A 97 -13.56 19.72 5.86
CA VAL A 97 -15.01 19.55 5.65
C VAL A 97 -15.33 18.26 4.92
N HIS A 98 -14.52 17.86 3.92
CA HIS A 98 -14.75 16.60 3.20
C HIS A 98 -14.57 15.37 4.11
N VAL A 99 -13.58 15.42 5.01
CA VAL A 99 -13.38 14.38 6.04
C VAL A 99 -14.54 14.34 7.04
N GLU A 100 -14.97 15.50 7.55
CA GLU A 100 -16.05 15.59 8.54
C GLU A 100 -17.40 15.12 8.00
N GLU A 101 -17.66 15.33 6.71
CA GLU A 101 -18.83 14.81 6.01
C GLU A 101 -18.66 13.33 5.58
N GLY A 102 -17.49 12.72 5.82
CA GLY A 102 -17.23 11.31 5.52
C GLY A 102 -17.15 10.98 4.03
N ILE A 103 -16.85 11.96 3.18
CA ILE A 103 -16.83 11.79 1.73
C ILE A 103 -15.61 10.95 1.33
N PRO A 104 -15.79 9.77 0.69
CA PRO A 104 -14.67 8.94 0.28
C PRO A 104 -13.68 9.66 -0.65
N PRO A 105 -12.35 9.47 -0.49
CA PRO A 105 -11.33 10.20 -1.26
C PRO A 105 -11.42 10.01 -2.77
N HIS A 106 -11.91 8.86 -3.21
CA HIS A 106 -12.04 8.56 -4.64
C HIS A 106 -12.97 9.55 -5.35
N TYR A 107 -13.96 10.14 -4.66
CA TYR A 107 -14.81 11.18 -5.23
C TYR A 107 -14.07 12.49 -5.47
N ILE A 108 -13.05 12.80 -4.65
CA ILE A 108 -12.19 13.98 -4.84
C ILE A 108 -11.40 13.83 -6.15
N ILE A 109 -10.84 12.64 -6.39
CA ILE A 109 -10.09 12.30 -7.62
C ILE A 109 -11.01 12.44 -8.85
N VAL A 110 -12.21 11.84 -8.77
CA VAL A 110 -13.20 11.90 -9.86
C VAL A 110 -13.64 13.35 -10.14
N ALA A 111 -13.88 14.13 -9.09
CA ALA A 111 -14.21 15.55 -9.21
C ALA A 111 -13.07 16.34 -9.88
N MET A 112 -11.82 16.11 -9.48
CA MET A 112 -10.66 16.79 -10.07
C MET A 112 -10.47 16.44 -11.56
N ASN A 113 -10.70 15.18 -11.93
CA ASN A 113 -10.71 14.76 -13.33
C ASN A 113 -11.78 15.50 -14.15
N PHE A 114 -12.98 15.66 -13.60
CA PHE A 114 -14.03 16.45 -14.23
C PHE A 114 -13.60 17.91 -14.43
N VAL A 115 -13.04 18.56 -13.42
CA VAL A 115 -12.58 19.96 -13.51
C VAL A 115 -11.52 20.10 -14.61
N SER A 116 -10.56 19.19 -14.66
CA SER A 116 -9.51 19.16 -15.70
C SER A 116 -10.10 19.08 -17.11
N ARG A 117 -11.05 18.15 -17.33
CA ARG A 117 -11.73 18.00 -18.63
C ARG A 117 -12.58 19.22 -18.99
N PHE A 118 -13.30 19.77 -18.02
CA PHE A 118 -14.14 20.96 -18.18
C PHE A 118 -13.31 22.16 -18.65
N CYS A 119 -12.17 22.39 -18.02
CA CYS A 119 -11.28 23.50 -18.34
C CYS A 119 -10.55 23.28 -19.68
N THR A 120 -9.96 22.10 -19.89
CA THR A 120 -9.20 21.78 -21.12
C THR A 120 -10.05 21.96 -22.38
N ARG A 121 -11.32 21.55 -22.34
CA ARG A 121 -12.25 21.73 -23.47
C ARG A 121 -12.48 23.21 -23.82
N ARG A 122 -12.59 24.07 -22.80
CA ARG A 122 -12.81 25.51 -22.99
C ARG A 122 -11.55 26.23 -23.46
N ILE A 123 -10.40 25.84 -22.94
CA ILE A 123 -9.10 26.31 -23.41
C ILE A 123 -8.95 25.97 -24.90
N ALA A 124 -9.19 24.71 -25.28
CA ALA A 124 -9.13 24.27 -26.69
C ALA A 124 -10.05 25.08 -27.59
N ARG A 125 -11.30 25.29 -27.15
CA ARG A 125 -12.29 26.07 -27.90
C ARG A 125 -11.85 27.53 -28.08
N PHE A 126 -11.36 28.18 -27.03
CA PHE A 126 -10.88 29.56 -27.10
C PHE A 126 -9.76 29.74 -28.13
N PHE A 127 -8.76 28.85 -28.11
CA PHE A 127 -7.66 28.90 -29.08
C PHE A 127 -8.10 28.54 -30.50
N SER A 128 -8.99 27.56 -30.66
CA SER A 128 -9.54 27.20 -31.98
C SER A 128 -10.32 28.36 -32.61
N GLU A 129 -11.16 29.06 -31.84
CA GLU A 129 -11.91 30.22 -32.33
C GLU A 129 -10.98 31.38 -32.70
N LYS A 130 -9.93 31.62 -31.89
CA LYS A 130 -8.93 32.66 -32.17
C LYS A 130 -8.08 32.35 -33.41
N ALA A 131 -7.63 31.11 -33.56
CA ALA A 131 -6.86 30.66 -34.72
C ALA A 131 -7.69 30.77 -36.01
N LYS A 132 -8.94 30.30 -36.01
CA LYS A 132 -9.84 30.45 -37.16
C LYS A 132 -10.07 31.90 -37.57
N LYS A 133 -10.23 32.79 -36.59
CA LYS A 133 -10.41 34.22 -36.86
C LYS A 133 -9.16 34.86 -37.45
N PHE A 134 -7.98 34.43 -37.01
CA PHE A 134 -6.70 34.92 -37.53
C PHE A 134 -6.48 34.41 -38.96
N ILE A 135 -6.60 33.11 -39.19
CA ILE A 135 -6.42 32.50 -40.52
C ILE A 135 -7.45 33.05 -41.52
N GLY A 136 -8.71 33.21 -41.11
CA GLY A 136 -9.75 33.82 -41.95
C GLY A 136 -9.51 35.30 -42.31
N GLN A 137 -8.49 35.96 -41.75
CA GLN A 137 -8.05 37.29 -42.21
C GLN A 137 -7.03 37.22 -43.35
N PHE A 138 -6.42 36.07 -43.61
CA PHE A 138 -5.44 35.84 -44.66
C PHE A 138 -6.07 35.04 -45.81
N GLU A 139 -7.05 35.63 -46.50
CA GLU A 139 -7.50 35.09 -47.80
C GLU A 139 -6.57 35.57 -48.92
N CYS A 140 -5.49 34.84 -49.21
CA CYS A 140 -4.81 34.87 -50.52
C CYS A 140 -3.93 33.62 -50.73
N GLU A 141 -4.15 32.90 -51.83
CA GLU A 141 -3.41 31.70 -52.22
C GLU A 141 -1.93 32.01 -52.53
N SER A 142 -1.04 31.62 -51.61
CA SER A 142 0.40 31.51 -51.87
C SER A 142 1.02 30.40 -51.01
N SER A 143 2.17 29.84 -51.42
CA SER A 143 2.92 28.88 -50.59
C SER A 143 3.45 29.49 -49.29
N GLU A 144 3.58 30.82 -49.22
CA GLU A 144 3.99 31.54 -48.02
C GLU A 144 2.89 31.57 -46.94
N THR A 145 1.63 31.54 -47.35
CA THR A 145 0.46 31.46 -46.44
C THR A 145 0.37 30.11 -45.74
N GLU A 146 0.69 29.00 -46.41
CA GLU A 146 0.68 27.65 -45.81
C GLU A 146 1.76 27.50 -44.72
N ILE A 147 2.96 28.02 -44.97
CA ILE A 147 4.06 28.05 -43.99
C ILE A 147 3.68 28.92 -42.77
N LEU A 148 3.00 30.05 -43.01
CA LEU A 148 2.55 30.93 -41.93
C LEU A 148 1.42 30.28 -41.11
N GLU A 149 0.49 29.57 -41.74
CA GLU A 149 -0.56 28.81 -41.05
C GLU A 149 0.03 27.73 -40.14
N ASP A 150 0.97 26.93 -40.64
CA ASP A 150 1.65 25.90 -39.86
C ASP A 150 2.39 26.49 -38.65
N PHE A 151 3.13 27.59 -38.85
CA PHE A 151 3.84 28.26 -37.76
C PHE A 151 2.90 28.80 -36.68
N VAL A 152 1.79 29.43 -37.08
CA VAL A 152 0.79 29.97 -36.15
C VAL A 152 0.10 28.85 -35.38
N LEU A 153 -0.21 27.73 -36.04
CA LEU A 153 -0.79 26.57 -35.39
C LEU A 153 0.18 26.00 -34.36
N GLU A 154 1.46 25.84 -34.69
CA GLU A 154 2.50 25.36 -33.78
C GLU A 154 2.59 26.26 -32.54
N GLU A 155 2.69 27.58 -32.69
CA GLU A 155 2.75 28.52 -31.57
C GLU A 155 1.48 28.49 -30.69
N VAL A 156 0.30 28.33 -31.32
CA VAL A 156 -0.97 28.17 -30.61
C VAL A 156 -1.01 26.86 -29.81
N PHE A 157 -0.54 25.75 -30.39
CA PHE A 157 -0.48 24.46 -29.73
C PHE A 157 0.49 24.49 -28.54
N GLU A 158 1.69 25.04 -28.71
CA GLU A 158 2.66 25.19 -27.63
C GLU A 158 2.09 26.04 -26.48
N ARG A 159 1.44 27.17 -26.80
CA ARG A 159 0.82 28.03 -25.78
C ARG A 159 -0.30 27.32 -25.04
N MET A 160 -1.14 26.58 -25.76
CA MET A 160 -2.23 25.79 -25.17
C MET A 160 -1.69 24.68 -24.26
N GLU A 161 -0.64 23.99 -24.68
CA GLU A 161 0.00 22.94 -23.88
C GLU A 161 0.61 23.51 -22.61
N ASP A 162 1.32 24.64 -22.69
CA ASP A 162 1.90 25.31 -21.54
C ASP A 162 0.84 25.71 -20.50
N LEU A 163 -0.29 26.26 -20.96
CA LEU A 163 -1.41 26.62 -20.09
C LEU A 163 -2.04 25.38 -19.45
N THR A 164 -2.25 24.33 -20.24
CA THR A 164 -2.82 23.06 -19.76
C THR A 164 -1.89 22.39 -18.76
N ARG A 165 -0.57 22.50 -18.93
CA ARG A 165 0.42 22.00 -17.98
C ARG A 165 0.35 22.74 -16.65
N SER A 166 0.30 24.08 -16.66
CA SER A 166 0.14 24.87 -15.42
C SER A 166 -1.17 24.54 -14.70
N LEU A 167 -2.26 24.38 -15.43
CA LEU A 167 -3.55 23.94 -14.87
C LEU A 167 -3.43 22.58 -14.19
N ARG A 168 -2.82 21.59 -14.87
CA ARG A 168 -2.64 20.24 -14.31
C ARG A 168 -1.81 20.26 -13.04
N LYS A 169 -0.73 21.04 -12.98
CA LYS A 169 0.09 21.20 -11.77
C LYS A 169 -0.73 21.73 -10.58
N LEU A 170 -1.51 22.78 -10.79
CA LEU A 170 -2.33 23.38 -9.73
C LEU A 170 -3.48 22.46 -9.28
N LEU A 171 -4.13 21.75 -10.21
CA LEU A 171 -5.15 20.76 -9.87
C LEU A 171 -4.54 19.59 -9.10
N ALA A 172 -3.38 19.09 -9.50
CA ALA A 172 -2.68 18.01 -8.81
C ALA A 172 -2.25 18.42 -7.38
N LEU A 173 -1.80 19.67 -7.19
CA LEU A 173 -1.54 20.22 -5.86
C LEU A 173 -2.82 20.24 -5.00
N ASN A 174 -3.94 20.71 -5.55
CA ASN A 174 -5.20 20.75 -4.82
C ASN A 174 -5.65 19.33 -4.42
N GLU A 175 -5.56 18.38 -5.36
CA GLU A 175 -5.90 16.98 -5.14
C GLU A 175 -5.02 16.35 -4.06
N ASP A 176 -3.70 16.54 -4.16
CA ASP A 176 -2.74 16.02 -3.19
C ASP A 176 -3.02 16.53 -1.79
N VAL A 177 -3.26 17.83 -1.62
CA VAL A 177 -3.58 18.41 -0.30
C VAL A 177 -4.86 17.83 0.28
N LEU A 178 -5.91 17.69 -0.53
CA LEU A 178 -7.20 17.15 -0.08
C LEU A 178 -7.10 15.67 0.31
N VAL A 179 -6.50 14.84 -0.57
CA VAL A 179 -6.38 13.39 -0.37
C VAL A 179 -5.41 13.08 0.77
N SER A 180 -4.27 13.76 0.80
CA SER A 180 -3.28 13.59 1.87
C SER A 180 -3.84 13.93 3.24
N TYR A 181 -4.57 15.06 3.35
CA TYR A 181 -5.22 15.42 4.61
C TYR A 181 -6.23 14.35 5.03
N TYR A 182 -6.99 13.81 4.08
CA TYR A 182 -7.94 12.75 4.34
C TYR A 182 -7.25 11.49 4.87
N VAL A 183 -6.21 11.01 4.19
CA VAL A 183 -5.42 9.84 4.63
C VAL A 183 -4.83 10.06 6.01
N ASP A 184 -4.26 11.24 6.27
CA ASP A 184 -3.73 11.59 7.59
C ASP A 184 -4.84 11.62 8.66
N SER A 185 -6.04 12.08 8.31
CA SER A 185 -7.17 12.16 9.23
C SER A 185 -7.79 10.80 9.56
N GLU A 186 -7.99 9.92 8.58
CA GLU A 186 -8.44 8.54 8.82
C GLU A 186 -7.40 7.76 9.59
N LEU A 187 -6.12 7.88 9.20
CA LEU A 187 -5.03 7.27 9.93
C LEU A 187 -5.02 7.78 11.37
N ARG A 188 -5.23 9.08 11.61
CA ARG A 188 -5.39 9.62 12.96
C ARG A 188 -6.60 9.05 13.68
N MET A 189 -7.77 8.93 13.06
CA MET A 189 -8.94 8.31 13.71
C MET A 189 -8.68 6.84 14.09
N PHE A 190 -8.07 6.05 13.21
CA PHE A 190 -7.63 4.68 13.51
C PHE A 190 -6.57 4.64 14.64
N LEU A 191 -5.77 5.70 14.78
CA LEU A 191 -4.70 5.79 15.79
C LEU A 191 -5.11 6.48 17.10
N GLU A 192 -6.13 7.33 17.08
CA GLU A 192 -6.70 8.06 18.23
C GLU A 192 -7.55 7.15 19.12
N SER A 193 -7.86 5.94 18.64
CA SER A 193 -8.35 4.80 19.44
C SER A 193 -7.38 4.41 20.59
N GLY A 194 -6.13 4.88 20.61
CA GLY A 194 -5.41 5.05 21.88
C GLY A 194 -3.89 5.11 21.74
N LYS A 195 -3.25 6.02 22.48
CA LYS A 195 -1.77 6.01 22.67
C LYS A 195 -1.27 4.65 23.16
N PHE A 196 -2.07 3.98 23.98
CA PHE A 196 -1.85 2.60 24.42
C PHE A 196 -1.93 1.61 23.26
N GLU A 197 -2.85 1.77 22.32
CA GLU A 197 -2.98 0.86 21.19
C GLU A 197 -1.79 0.98 20.23
N ARG A 198 -1.31 2.21 19.95
CA ARG A 198 -0.09 2.43 19.16
C ARG A 198 1.16 1.92 19.89
N PHE A 199 1.24 2.09 21.20
CA PHE A 199 2.30 1.50 22.02
C PHE A 199 2.22 -0.03 21.96
N THR A 200 1.05 -0.62 22.20
CA THR A 200 0.82 -2.07 22.17
C THR A 200 1.12 -2.66 20.81
N ILE A 201 0.69 -2.05 19.70
CA ILE A 201 0.97 -2.57 18.35
C ILE A 201 2.48 -2.50 18.05
N ASN A 202 3.12 -1.36 18.33
CA ASN A 202 4.55 -1.22 18.04
C ASN A 202 5.42 -2.05 18.99
N PHE A 203 5.02 -2.15 20.26
CA PHE A 203 5.63 -3.02 21.25
C PHE A 203 5.45 -4.48 20.86
N SER A 204 4.24 -4.92 20.51
CA SER A 204 3.98 -6.28 20.04
C SER A 204 4.78 -6.64 18.80
N LYS A 205 4.92 -5.73 17.82
CA LYS A 205 5.76 -5.96 16.63
C LYS A 205 7.24 -6.11 17.00
N LYS A 206 7.76 -5.21 17.83
CA LYS A 206 9.17 -5.25 18.27
C LYS A 206 9.44 -6.45 19.17
N PHE A 207 8.48 -6.81 20.02
CA PHE A 207 8.55 -7.93 20.94
C PHE A 207 8.49 -9.26 20.18
N ALA A 208 7.59 -9.40 19.20
CA ALA A 208 7.57 -10.57 18.32
C ALA A 208 8.92 -10.74 17.60
N LEU A 209 9.43 -9.68 16.95
CA LEU A 209 10.75 -9.72 16.31
C LEU A 209 11.88 -10.08 17.29
N PHE A 210 11.82 -9.59 18.53
CA PHE A 210 12.79 -9.93 19.55
C PHE A 210 12.71 -11.41 19.95
N VAL A 211 11.48 -11.94 20.13
CA VAL A 211 11.24 -13.34 20.45
C VAL A 211 11.74 -14.25 19.32
N ASP A 212 11.42 -13.93 18.07
CA ASP A 212 11.84 -14.72 16.90
C ASP A 212 13.39 -14.78 16.81
N VAL A 213 14.07 -13.64 16.99
CA VAL A 213 15.54 -13.58 17.03
C VAL A 213 16.10 -14.39 18.21
N ALA A 214 15.48 -14.31 19.38
CA ALA A 214 15.93 -15.05 20.56
C ALA A 214 15.77 -16.57 20.38
N ILE A 215 14.65 -17.03 19.80
CA ILE A 215 14.41 -18.45 19.48
C ILE A 215 15.45 -18.94 18.47
N LEU A 216 15.68 -18.17 17.39
CA LEU A 216 16.65 -18.54 16.36
C LEU A 216 18.06 -18.68 16.95
N LEU A 217 18.50 -17.71 17.76
CA LEU A 217 19.80 -17.79 18.46
C LEU A 217 19.87 -18.98 19.41
N GLY A 218 18.80 -19.26 20.15
CA GLY A 218 18.70 -20.42 21.04
C GLY A 218 18.82 -21.75 20.29
N LEU A 219 18.12 -21.89 19.16
CA LEU A 219 18.19 -23.07 18.31
C LEU A 219 19.59 -23.24 17.67
N MET A 220 20.24 -22.15 17.26
CA MET A 220 21.62 -22.19 16.75
C MET A 220 22.63 -22.68 17.81
N LEU A 221 22.50 -22.20 19.05
CA LEU A 221 23.34 -22.63 20.17
C LEU A 221 23.10 -24.10 20.47
N LEU A 222 21.82 -24.51 20.56
CA LEU A 222 21.44 -25.91 20.79
C LEU A 222 21.99 -26.84 19.70
N ALA A 223 21.85 -26.47 18.43
CA ALA A 223 22.41 -27.23 17.30
C ALA A 223 23.93 -27.42 17.47
N THR A 224 24.64 -26.36 17.83
CA THR A 224 26.09 -26.39 18.06
C THR A 224 26.44 -27.35 19.20
N PHE A 225 25.70 -27.31 20.30
CA PHE A 225 25.92 -28.19 21.45
C PHE A 225 25.68 -29.67 21.09
N VAL A 226 24.60 -29.98 20.37
CA VAL A 226 24.28 -31.34 19.93
C VAL A 226 25.35 -31.88 18.97
N VAL A 227 25.90 -31.05 18.08
CA VAL A 227 27.02 -31.46 17.21
C VAL A 227 28.27 -31.83 18.02
N VAL A 228 28.55 -31.09 19.10
CA VAL A 228 29.68 -31.41 20.00
C VAL A 228 29.44 -32.74 20.72
N LEU A 229 28.24 -32.96 21.26
CA LEU A 229 27.85 -34.23 21.91
C LEU A 229 27.98 -35.41 20.96
N PHE A 230 27.46 -35.27 19.74
CA PHE A 230 27.53 -36.31 18.71
C PHE A 230 28.98 -36.70 18.41
N GLY A 231 29.91 -35.73 18.37
CA GLY A 231 31.33 -35.99 18.20
C GLY A 231 31.96 -36.78 19.36
N ILE A 232 31.53 -36.51 20.60
CA ILE A 232 31.96 -37.25 21.79
C ILE A 232 31.43 -38.69 21.75
N ASP A 233 30.15 -38.86 21.42
CA ASP A 233 29.51 -40.17 21.35
C ASP A 233 30.14 -41.06 20.26
N ILE A 234 30.45 -40.47 19.10
CA ILE A 234 31.23 -41.15 18.05
C ILE A 234 32.59 -41.62 18.59
N SER A 235 33.28 -40.79 19.37
CA SER A 235 34.58 -41.17 19.96
C SER A 235 34.47 -42.37 20.91
N HIS A 236 33.37 -42.47 21.66
CA HIS A 236 33.10 -43.58 22.59
C HIS A 236 32.85 -44.90 21.85
N VAL A 237 32.19 -44.87 20.68
CA VAL A 237 31.99 -46.04 19.82
C VAL A 237 33.33 -46.68 19.41
N PHE A 238 34.36 -45.86 19.15
CA PHE A 238 35.69 -46.36 18.79
C PHE A 238 36.48 -46.93 19.98
N HIS A 239 36.11 -46.64 21.23
CA HIS A 239 36.85 -47.05 22.44
C HIS A 239 36.29 -48.28 23.18
N GLY A 240 35.17 -48.88 22.75
CA GLY A 240 34.83 -50.27 23.13
C GLY A 240 33.39 -50.61 23.51
N ASP A 241 32.47 -49.64 23.59
CA ASP A 241 31.05 -49.91 23.89
C ASP A 241 30.16 -49.60 22.68
N LEU A 242 30.13 -50.55 21.74
CA LEU A 242 29.56 -50.37 20.40
C LEU A 242 28.04 -50.17 20.41
N SER A 243 27.33 -50.91 21.27
CA SER A 243 25.87 -50.84 21.33
C SER A 243 25.39 -49.56 22.01
N HIS A 244 26.01 -49.18 23.13
CA HIS A 244 25.61 -47.99 23.87
C HIS A 244 25.96 -46.70 23.11
N GLY A 245 27.17 -46.62 22.55
CA GLY A 245 27.59 -45.46 21.76
C GLY A 245 26.81 -45.28 20.46
N LEU A 246 26.41 -46.38 19.79
CA LEU A 246 25.60 -46.30 18.58
C LEU A 246 24.20 -45.77 18.86
N ILE A 247 23.55 -46.24 19.95
CA ILE A 247 22.20 -45.77 20.34
C ILE A 247 22.23 -44.29 20.71
N ALA A 248 23.28 -43.84 21.42
CA ALA A 248 23.47 -42.44 21.79
C ALA A 248 23.66 -41.54 20.56
N ALA A 249 24.59 -41.90 19.67
CA ALA A 249 24.84 -41.16 18.43
C ALA A 249 23.61 -41.08 17.50
N LEU A 250 22.80 -42.13 17.42
CA LEU A 250 21.55 -42.14 16.66
C LEU A 250 20.49 -41.22 17.28
N GLY A 251 20.49 -41.10 18.62
CA GLY A 251 19.69 -40.13 19.36
C GLY A 251 20.09 -38.69 19.05
N ASP A 252 21.38 -38.40 19.10
CA ASP A 252 21.93 -37.08 18.81
C ASP A 252 21.67 -36.64 17.36
N LEU A 253 21.78 -37.56 16.39
CA LEU A 253 21.43 -37.28 15.00
C LEU A 253 19.95 -36.89 14.84
N LEU A 254 19.05 -37.55 15.57
CA LEU A 254 17.63 -37.21 15.53
C LEU A 254 17.38 -35.83 16.17
N ILE A 255 17.99 -35.55 17.32
CA ILE A 255 17.87 -34.23 17.97
C ILE A 255 18.44 -33.15 17.05
N LEU A 256 19.54 -33.42 16.35
CA LEU A 256 20.10 -32.48 15.38
C LEU A 256 19.15 -32.23 14.21
N TRP A 257 18.51 -33.29 13.70
CA TRP A 257 17.50 -33.17 12.63
C TRP A 257 16.29 -32.35 13.08
N THR A 258 15.78 -32.56 14.31
CA THR A 258 14.64 -31.77 14.83
C THR A 258 15.00 -30.31 15.02
N VAL A 259 16.19 -30.00 15.55
CA VAL A 259 16.67 -28.63 15.68
C VAL A 259 16.85 -27.97 14.32
N LEU A 260 17.37 -28.69 13.32
CA LEU A 260 17.50 -28.18 11.96
C LEU A 260 16.14 -27.86 11.31
N GLU A 261 15.15 -28.74 11.49
CA GLU A 261 13.80 -28.53 10.97
C GLU A 261 13.12 -27.32 11.62
N LEU A 262 13.26 -27.18 12.95
CA LEU A 262 12.74 -26.02 13.70
C LEU A 262 13.45 -24.73 13.30
N LEU A 263 14.78 -24.76 13.13
CA LEU A 263 15.56 -23.59 12.71
C LEU A 263 15.18 -23.16 11.29
N ASN A 264 15.03 -24.10 10.35
CA ASN A 264 14.56 -23.81 9.00
C ASN A 264 13.13 -23.25 8.98
N SER A 265 12.26 -23.73 9.87
CA SER A 265 10.91 -23.19 10.06
C SER A 265 10.97 -21.74 10.55
N GLU A 266 11.79 -21.45 11.56
CA GLU A 266 11.94 -20.11 12.14
C GLU A 266 12.51 -19.09 11.14
N ILE A 267 13.50 -19.49 10.33
CA ILE A 267 14.05 -18.63 9.26
C ILE A 267 12.98 -18.28 8.22
N ARG A 268 12.16 -19.26 7.80
CA ARG A 268 11.07 -18.99 6.83
C ARG A 268 10.03 -18.03 7.39
N PHE A 269 9.73 -18.15 8.69
CA PHE A 269 8.83 -17.24 9.38
C PHE A 269 9.39 -15.80 9.39
N MET A 270 10.67 -15.63 9.75
CA MET A 270 11.34 -14.32 9.74
C MET A 270 11.42 -13.66 8.35
N LEU A 271 11.51 -14.44 7.27
CA LEU A 271 11.49 -13.93 5.89
C LEU A 271 10.10 -13.52 5.39
N GLY A 272 9.09 -13.52 6.26
CA GLY A 272 7.71 -13.12 5.94
C GLY A 272 6.81 -14.27 5.49
N GLY A 273 7.24 -15.53 5.71
CA GLY A 273 6.41 -16.71 5.52
C GLY A 273 5.31 -16.85 6.59
N GLU A 274 4.29 -17.65 6.29
CA GLU A 274 3.32 -18.07 7.33
C GLU A 274 4.00 -19.04 8.32
N LEU A 275 3.50 -19.11 9.56
CA LEU A 275 3.95 -20.08 10.55
C LEU A 275 3.79 -21.50 9.96
N ALA A 276 4.90 -22.22 9.78
CA ALA A 276 4.90 -23.57 9.22
C ALA A 276 4.46 -24.58 10.28
N VAL A 277 3.16 -24.58 10.60
CA VAL A 277 2.53 -25.51 11.55
C VAL A 277 2.84 -26.97 11.17
N SER A 278 2.95 -27.26 9.87
CA SER A 278 3.34 -28.59 9.39
C SER A 278 4.74 -29.04 9.83
N ALA A 279 5.70 -28.12 10.04
CA ALA A 279 7.05 -28.44 10.51
C ALA A 279 7.07 -28.89 11.98
N PHE A 280 6.23 -28.30 12.83
CA PHE A 280 6.11 -28.75 14.22
C PHE A 280 5.45 -30.12 14.32
N VAL A 281 4.44 -30.38 13.48
CA VAL A 281 3.76 -31.68 13.42
C VAL A 281 4.68 -32.75 12.82
N SER A 282 5.51 -32.42 11.83
CA SER A 282 6.49 -33.36 11.26
C SER A 282 7.56 -33.77 12.28
N VAL A 283 8.06 -32.82 13.08
CA VAL A 283 9.00 -33.08 14.18
C VAL A 283 8.37 -33.98 15.24
N ALA A 284 7.12 -33.68 15.66
CA ALA A 284 6.41 -34.51 16.62
C ALA A 284 6.18 -35.95 16.10
N LEU A 285 5.83 -36.09 14.82
CA LEU A 285 5.65 -37.38 14.16
C LEU A 285 6.97 -38.16 14.04
N ALA A 286 8.07 -37.51 13.70
CA ALA A 286 9.38 -38.16 13.62
C ALA A 286 9.87 -38.63 15.00
N ALA A 287 9.65 -37.83 16.05
CA ALA A 287 9.99 -38.17 17.42
C ALA A 287 9.20 -39.39 17.93
N THR A 288 7.89 -39.45 17.67
CA THR A 288 7.06 -40.61 18.05
C THR A 288 7.41 -41.86 17.26
N ILE A 289 7.75 -41.73 15.96
CA ILE A 289 8.26 -42.85 15.15
C ILE A 289 9.58 -43.37 15.74
N ARG A 290 10.52 -42.49 16.14
CA ARG A 290 11.75 -42.93 16.82
C ARG A 290 11.43 -43.69 18.09
N GLU A 291 10.57 -43.14 18.94
CA GLU A 291 10.22 -43.76 20.21
C GLU A 291 9.56 -45.14 20.00
N ALA A 292 8.72 -45.27 18.97
CA ALA A 292 8.16 -46.56 18.56
C ALA A 292 9.24 -47.57 18.13
N LEU A 293 10.25 -47.12 17.37
CA LEU A 293 11.35 -47.98 16.93
C LEU A 293 12.22 -48.46 18.09
N VAL A 294 12.58 -47.56 19.02
CA VAL A 294 13.36 -47.90 20.22
C VAL A 294 12.60 -48.91 21.08
N VAL A 295 11.31 -48.66 21.33
CA VAL A 295 10.44 -49.55 22.11
C VAL A 295 10.20 -50.90 21.41
N SER A 296 10.28 -50.95 20.08
CA SER A 296 10.19 -52.21 19.33
C SER A 296 11.46 -53.07 19.50
N LEU A 297 12.62 -52.43 19.64
CA LEU A 297 13.92 -53.09 19.83
C LEU A 297 14.13 -53.59 21.27
N GLU A 298 13.55 -52.90 22.27
CA GLU A 298 13.50 -53.36 23.66
C GLU A 298 12.43 -54.46 23.86
N HIS A 299 12.86 -55.71 24.03
CA HIS A 299 11.97 -56.89 24.05
C HIS A 299 11.13 -57.06 25.34
N ASP A 300 11.16 -56.09 26.27
CA ASP A 300 10.66 -56.28 27.65
C ASP A 300 9.37 -55.48 27.96
N LYS A 301 8.79 -54.78 26.98
CA LYS A 301 7.62 -53.90 27.20
C LYS A 301 6.28 -54.58 26.82
N PRO A 302 5.21 -54.36 27.62
CA PRO A 302 3.91 -54.99 27.42
C PRO A 302 3.25 -54.60 26.09
N ILE A 303 2.46 -55.52 25.52
CA ILE A 303 1.82 -55.37 24.20
C ILE A 303 0.89 -54.15 24.14
N GLU A 304 0.22 -53.80 25.25
CA GLU A 304 -0.64 -52.63 25.36
C GLU A 304 0.12 -51.31 25.10
N PHE A 305 1.38 -51.24 25.54
CA PHE A 305 2.25 -50.08 25.32
C PHE A 305 2.64 -49.94 23.84
N LYS A 306 2.90 -51.05 23.14
CA LYS A 306 3.20 -51.06 21.69
C LYS A 306 1.98 -50.62 20.86
N LEU A 307 0.77 -51.04 21.25
CA LEU A 307 -0.48 -50.62 20.59
C LEU A 307 -0.78 -49.13 20.79
N GLY A 308 -0.52 -48.57 21.97
CA GLY A 308 -0.72 -47.15 22.26
C GLY A 308 0.12 -46.21 21.40
N ILE A 309 1.40 -46.57 21.18
CA ILE A 309 2.30 -45.78 20.31
C ILE A 309 1.85 -45.85 18.84
N GLY A 310 1.40 -47.01 18.37
CA GLY A 310 0.85 -47.16 17.02
C GLY A 310 -0.37 -46.27 16.77
N PHE A 311 -1.27 -46.15 17.76
CA PHE A 311 -2.42 -45.26 17.68
C PHE A 311 -2.02 -43.77 17.67
N LEU A 312 -1.02 -43.37 18.45
CA LEU A 312 -0.48 -42.01 18.45
C LEU A 312 0.10 -41.61 17.09
N ILE A 313 0.88 -42.50 16.46
CA ILE A 313 1.42 -42.27 15.11
C ILE A 313 0.30 -42.07 14.10
N LEU A 314 -0.76 -42.86 14.18
CA LEU A 314 -1.91 -42.76 13.28
C LEU A 314 -2.63 -41.41 13.43
N ILE A 315 -2.86 -40.96 14.66
CA ILE A 315 -3.45 -39.64 14.94
C ILE A 315 -2.55 -38.52 14.40
N GLN A 316 -1.27 -38.54 14.72
CA GLN A 316 -0.33 -37.52 14.27
C GLN A 316 -0.20 -37.49 12.74
N GLY A 317 -0.24 -38.65 12.08
CA GLY A 317 -0.26 -38.76 10.62
C GLY A 317 -1.50 -38.13 9.98
N ILE A 318 -2.68 -38.33 10.58
CA ILE A 318 -3.93 -37.68 10.13
C ILE A 318 -3.83 -36.16 10.29
N VAL A 319 -3.37 -35.69 11.46
CA VAL A 319 -3.20 -34.25 11.74
C VAL A 319 -2.23 -33.62 10.74
N TYR A 320 -1.08 -34.26 10.48
CA TYR A 320 -0.12 -33.81 9.48
C TYR A 320 -0.75 -33.72 8.08
N GLY A 321 -1.51 -34.73 7.68
CA GLY A 321 -2.21 -34.75 6.40
C GLY A 321 -3.21 -33.61 6.23
N ILE A 322 -4.00 -33.32 7.26
CA ILE A 322 -4.98 -32.22 7.26
C ILE A 322 -4.27 -30.87 7.16
N VAL A 323 -3.26 -30.63 8.01
CA VAL A 323 -2.51 -29.36 8.03
C VAL A 323 -1.86 -29.10 6.66
N LYS A 324 -1.19 -30.11 6.09
CA LYS A 324 -0.52 -30.00 4.79
C LYS A 324 -1.51 -29.77 3.65
N TRP A 325 -2.69 -30.40 3.70
CA TRP A 325 -3.75 -30.16 2.72
C TRP A 325 -4.25 -28.71 2.73
N PHE A 326 -4.39 -28.11 3.92
CA PHE A 326 -4.78 -26.71 4.07
C PHE A 326 -3.70 -25.74 3.57
N GLU A 327 -2.43 -26.00 3.85
CA GLU A 327 -1.30 -25.20 3.36
C GLU A 327 -1.27 -25.17 1.82
N ILE A 328 -1.34 -26.34 1.16
CA ILE A 328 -1.35 -26.44 -0.32
C ILE A 328 -2.54 -25.70 -0.94
N LYS A 329 -3.71 -25.77 -0.30
CA LYS A 329 -4.93 -25.11 -0.79
C LYS A 329 -4.83 -23.58 -0.67
N ARG A 330 -4.13 -23.06 0.35
CA ARG A 330 -3.86 -21.63 0.52
C ARG A 330 -2.86 -21.11 -0.51
N GLU A 331 -1.78 -21.83 -0.77
CA GLU A 331 -0.78 -21.44 -1.79
C GLU A 331 -1.40 -21.30 -3.19
N LYS A 332 -2.26 -22.26 -3.59
CA LYS A 332 -3.01 -22.19 -4.87
C LYS A 332 -3.91 -20.97 -5.01
N LYS A 333 -4.39 -20.39 -3.91
CA LYS A 333 -5.20 -19.15 -3.92
C LYS A 333 -4.34 -17.89 -4.03
N ARG A 334 -3.11 -17.89 -3.52
CA ARG A 334 -2.18 -16.75 -3.59
C ARG A 334 -1.54 -16.61 -4.97
N GLY A 335 -1.27 -17.71 -5.68
CA GLY A 335 -0.73 -17.68 -7.06
C GLY A 335 -1.73 -17.37 -8.18
N LYS A 336 -3.00 -17.09 -7.86
CA LYS A 336 -4.06 -16.72 -8.81
C LYS A 336 -4.52 -15.25 -8.67
N ARG A 337 -3.85 -14.45 -7.84
CA ARG A 337 -4.12 -13.02 -7.65
C ARG A 337 -3.00 -12.18 -8.20
#